data_AF-A0A7G8EXX1-F1
#
_entry.id   AF-A0A7G8EXX1-F1
#
_cell.length_a   1.000
_cell.length_b   1.000
_cell.length_c   1.000
_cell.angle_alpha   90.00
_cell.angle_beta   90.00
_cell.angle_gamma   90.00
#
_symmetry.space_group_name_H-M   'P 1'
#
loop_
_entity.id
_entity.type
_entity.pdbx_description
1 polymer ?
#
loop_
_entity_poly.entity_id
_entity_poly.type
_entity_poly.pdbx_seq_one_letter_code
_entity_poly.pdbx_strand_id
1 'polypeptide(L)'
;MEKLNKPRKDEVPKQMPLRRSLAALTFALCTLSTTGCSTISLKFSGPSITYTPSPGSLEASGDKKYQAGDYPGAINDYDQLIEHYPEIPRGYTRRSAAKGKLGLLKEALEDANMAIELRTNDPWAYNNHAVLLLRSGVASPKSLEDALESSNKAIAINSVIPTFYFNRAIIKYNMNDLDGAMTDHSRTLELDENYSDALRERGSLFAELGIVSSACGDWKKASSLGDTRSTEYLQENSEVCKGA
;
A
#
# COMPACT_ATOMS: atom_id res chain seq x y z
N MET A 1 54.18 12.03 18.00
CA MET A 1 54.84 12.05 16.68
C MET A 1 53.91 11.31 15.73
N GLU A 2 53.16 12.07 14.92
CA GLU A 2 53.41 12.17 13.46
C GLU A 2 52.94 10.88 12.74
N LYS A 3 51.95 10.86 11.85
CA LYS A 3 51.55 11.87 10.85
C LYS A 3 50.03 11.85 10.62
N LEU A 4 49.51 13.05 10.40
CA LEU A 4 48.25 13.32 9.75
C LEU A 4 48.17 12.62 8.40
N ASN A 5 47.01 12.06 8.06
CA ASN A 5 46.62 11.94 6.65
C ASN A 5 45.19 12.48 6.49
N LYS A 6 45.11 13.66 5.87
CA LYS A 6 43.87 14.38 5.54
C LYS A 6 43.13 13.68 4.40
N PRO A 7 41.80 13.88 4.28
CA PRO A 7 41.00 13.28 3.23
C PRO A 7 41.39 13.85 1.86
N ARG A 8 41.53 12.95 0.87
CA ARG A 8 41.79 13.34 -0.52
C ARG A 8 40.51 13.90 -1.12
N LYS A 9 40.58 15.14 -1.58
CA LYS A 9 39.55 15.85 -2.30
C LYS A 9 39.37 15.26 -3.71
N ASP A 10 38.15 15.42 -4.22
CA ASP A 10 37.82 15.51 -5.65
C ASP A 10 37.82 14.20 -6.48
N GLU A 11 36.76 13.41 -6.36
CA GLU A 11 36.22 12.62 -7.49
C GLU A 11 34.74 12.93 -7.66
N VAL A 12 34.48 14.10 -8.24
CA VAL A 12 33.20 14.47 -8.83
C VAL A 12 33.03 13.63 -10.11
N PRO A 13 31.95 12.86 -10.30
CA PRO A 13 31.70 12.20 -11.57
C PRO A 13 31.56 13.28 -12.66
N LYS A 14 32.43 13.18 -13.69
CA LYS A 14 32.47 14.08 -14.84
C LYS A 14 31.06 14.28 -15.40
N GLN A 15 30.56 15.51 -15.27
CA GLN A 15 29.38 15.95 -16.00
C GLN A 15 29.64 15.75 -17.51
N MET A 16 28.82 14.91 -18.14
CA MET A 16 28.73 14.82 -19.59
C MET A 16 28.30 16.19 -20.14
N PRO A 17 28.88 16.66 -21.25
CA PRO A 17 28.52 17.96 -21.79
C PRO A 17 27.08 17.92 -22.29
N LEU A 18 26.23 18.79 -21.74
CA LEU A 18 24.95 19.15 -22.36
C LEU A 18 25.24 19.66 -23.78
N ARG A 19 24.99 18.83 -24.79
CA ARG A 19 24.82 19.32 -26.16
C ARG A 19 23.53 20.12 -26.20
N ARG A 20 23.65 21.43 -25.96
CA ARG A 20 22.62 22.43 -26.28
C ARG A 20 22.48 22.48 -27.81
N SER A 21 21.57 21.68 -28.34
CA SER A 21 21.02 21.90 -29.68
C SER A 21 19.98 23.03 -29.56
N LEU A 22 20.44 24.29 -29.67
CA LEU A 22 19.56 25.38 -30.05
C LEU A 22 19.06 25.08 -31.47
N ALA A 23 17.84 24.55 -31.61
CA ALA A 23 17.14 24.64 -32.87
C ALA A 23 16.68 26.09 -33.03
N ALA A 24 17.35 26.81 -33.92
CA ALA A 24 17.00 28.16 -34.31
C ALA A 24 15.56 28.18 -34.83
N LEU A 25 14.66 28.80 -34.07
CA LEU A 25 13.29 29.06 -34.47
C LEU A 25 13.30 30.29 -35.40
N THR A 26 13.70 30.11 -36.66
CA THR A 26 13.56 31.14 -37.68
C THR A 26 12.08 31.22 -38.09
N PHE A 27 11.34 32.13 -37.48
CA PHE A 27 10.04 32.57 -37.98
C PHE A 27 10.25 33.24 -39.35
N ALA A 28 9.82 32.58 -40.42
CA ALA A 28 9.71 33.21 -41.73
C ALA A 28 8.49 34.14 -41.72
N LEU A 29 8.72 35.44 -41.96
CA LEU A 29 7.69 36.44 -42.13
C LEU A 29 6.74 36.06 -43.28
N CYS A 30 5.45 36.03 -42.97
CA CYS A 30 4.38 35.86 -43.93
C CYS A 30 4.13 37.20 -44.63
N THR A 31 4.49 37.32 -45.92
CA THR A 31 4.04 38.45 -46.75
C THR A 31 2.74 38.08 -47.45
N LEU A 32 1.70 38.89 -47.24
CA LEU A 32 0.38 38.76 -47.85
C LEU A 32 0.46 38.79 -49.39
N SER A 33 -0.04 37.73 -50.04
CA SER A 33 -0.69 37.86 -51.34
C SER A 33 -1.81 36.83 -51.45
N THR A 34 -3.03 37.31 -51.63
CA THR A 34 -4.25 36.54 -51.79
C THR A 34 -4.24 35.82 -53.14
N THR A 35 -3.88 34.53 -53.16
CA THR A 35 -4.39 33.48 -54.06
C THR A 35 -3.67 32.16 -53.78
N GLY A 36 -4.42 31.12 -53.37
CA GLY A 36 -3.95 29.72 -53.36
C GLY A 36 -3.22 29.27 -52.10
N CYS A 37 -3.94 29.02 -51.01
CA CYS A 37 -3.39 28.28 -49.87
C CYS A 37 -3.42 26.77 -50.21
N SER A 38 -2.37 26.27 -50.87
CA SER A 38 -2.12 24.83 -50.93
C SER A 38 -1.59 24.38 -49.56
N THR A 39 -2.23 23.38 -48.98
CA THR A 39 -1.78 22.75 -47.73
C THR A 39 -0.38 22.19 -47.90
N ILE A 40 0.61 22.81 -47.26
CA ILE A 40 1.95 22.23 -47.13
C ILE A 40 1.86 21.18 -46.03
N SER A 41 1.73 19.91 -46.41
CA SER A 41 1.87 18.77 -45.51
C SER A 41 3.35 18.60 -45.14
N LEU A 42 3.79 19.25 -44.04
CA LEU A 42 5.10 19.01 -43.46
C LEU A 42 5.12 17.62 -42.80
N LYS A 43 5.67 16.62 -43.51
CA LYS A 43 6.04 15.34 -42.91
C LYS A 43 7.28 15.54 -42.04
N PHE A 44 7.10 15.60 -40.72
CA PHE A 44 8.23 15.53 -39.79
C PHE A 44 8.74 14.09 -39.73
N SER A 45 9.85 13.82 -40.41
CA SER A 45 10.62 12.56 -40.32
C SER A 45 11.72 12.68 -39.26
N GLY A 46 11.34 12.98 -38.02
CA GLY A 46 12.24 12.92 -36.86
C GLY A 46 12.17 11.54 -36.19
N PRO A 47 13.21 11.07 -35.49
CA PRO A 47 13.10 9.90 -34.65
C PRO A 47 11.99 10.12 -33.62
N SER A 48 11.04 9.19 -33.51
CA SER A 48 10.04 9.19 -32.45
C SER A 48 10.75 9.10 -31.11
N ILE A 49 10.82 10.20 -30.37
CA ILE A 49 11.31 10.19 -28.99
C ILE A 49 10.18 9.59 -28.14
N THR A 50 10.26 8.29 -27.87
CA THR A 50 9.35 7.64 -26.93
C THR A 50 9.71 8.10 -25.53
N TYR A 51 8.85 8.90 -24.91
CA TYR A 51 8.97 9.27 -23.50
C TYR A 51 8.65 8.03 -22.65
N THR A 52 9.65 7.51 -21.93
CA THR A 52 9.44 6.50 -20.90
C THR A 52 9.27 7.20 -19.55
N PRO A 53 8.11 7.06 -18.88
CA PRO A 53 7.91 7.63 -17.56
C PRO A 53 8.90 7.03 -16.56
N SER A 54 9.39 7.83 -15.60
CA SER A 54 10.23 7.29 -14.53
C SER A 54 9.43 6.37 -13.59
N PRO A 55 10.06 5.40 -12.91
CA PRO A 55 9.36 4.50 -11.99
C PRO A 55 8.58 5.26 -10.91
N GLY A 56 9.21 6.27 -10.32
CA GLY A 56 8.60 7.08 -9.25
C GLY A 56 7.42 7.92 -9.75
N SER A 57 7.42 8.34 -11.02
CA SER A 57 6.29 9.06 -11.62
C SER A 57 5.06 8.16 -11.77
N LEU A 58 5.25 6.91 -12.23
CA LEU A 58 4.17 5.94 -12.37
C LEU A 58 3.65 5.51 -10.99
N GLU A 59 4.55 5.26 -10.04
CA GLU A 59 4.19 4.93 -8.66
C GLU A 59 3.35 6.05 -8.03
N ALA A 60 3.81 7.30 -8.10
CA ALA A 60 3.09 8.42 -7.48
C ALA A 60 1.73 8.69 -8.13
N SER A 61 1.61 8.51 -9.45
CA SER A 61 0.33 8.61 -10.16
C SER A 61 -0.64 7.51 -9.72
N GLY A 62 -0.17 6.27 -9.66
CA GLY A 62 -0.96 5.13 -9.20
C GLY A 62 -1.39 5.28 -7.74
N ASP A 63 -0.50 5.72 -6.85
CA ASP A 63 -0.79 5.95 -5.43
C ASP A 63 -1.88 7.01 -5.25
N LYS A 64 -1.83 8.09 -6.03
CA LYS A 64 -2.86 9.13 -6.01
C LYS A 64 -4.23 8.59 -6.44
N LYS A 65 -4.28 7.78 -7.49
CA LYS A 65 -5.53 7.15 -7.96
C LYS A 65 -6.06 6.14 -6.94
N TYR A 66 -5.17 5.36 -6.32
CA TYR A 66 -5.51 4.43 -5.24
C TYR A 66 -6.15 5.16 -4.06
N GLN A 67 -5.56 6.28 -3.63
CA GLN A 67 -6.10 7.11 -2.55
C GLN A 67 -7.45 7.74 -2.90
N ALA A 68 -7.68 8.06 -4.19
CA ALA A 68 -8.95 8.54 -4.69
C ALA A 68 -10.01 7.43 -4.85
N GLY A 69 -9.65 6.15 -4.61
CA GLY A 69 -10.53 5.00 -4.82
C GLY A 69 -10.66 4.55 -6.28
N ASP A 70 -9.93 5.17 -7.21
CA ASP A 70 -9.81 4.74 -8.60
C ASP A 70 -8.80 3.58 -8.70
N TYR A 71 -9.20 2.41 -8.20
CA TYR A 71 -8.37 1.21 -8.23
C TYR A 71 -8.06 0.73 -9.67
N PRO A 72 -9.01 0.74 -10.63
CA PRO A 72 -8.69 0.39 -12.02
C PRO A 72 -7.63 1.32 -12.64
N GLY A 73 -7.76 2.64 -12.44
CA GLY A 73 -6.77 3.59 -12.93
C GLY A 73 -5.41 3.46 -12.23
N ALA A 74 -5.40 3.12 -10.95
CA ALA A 74 -4.16 2.83 -10.22
C ALA A 74 -3.46 1.56 -10.76
N ILE A 75 -4.23 0.48 -11.00
CA ILE A 75 -3.72 -0.75 -11.62
C ILE A 75 -3.06 -0.46 -12.95
N ASN A 76 -3.69 0.34 -13.82
CA ASN A 76 -3.11 0.70 -15.11
C ASN A 76 -1.76 1.44 -15.00
N ASP A 77 -1.56 2.27 -13.98
CA ASP A 77 -0.27 2.93 -13.76
C ASP A 77 0.78 1.95 -13.21
N TYR A 78 0.37 1.03 -12.34
CA TYR A 78 1.25 -0.03 -11.85
C TYR A 78 1.58 -1.07 -12.92
N ASP A 79 0.68 -1.33 -13.86
CA ASP A 79 0.93 -2.18 -15.03
C ASP A 79 2.04 -1.59 -15.89
N GLN A 80 1.97 -0.29 -16.20
CA GLN A 80 3.04 0.41 -16.91
C GLN A 80 4.37 0.40 -16.13
N LEU A 81 4.31 0.54 -14.80
CA LEU A 81 5.50 0.45 -13.94
C LEU A 81 6.16 -0.93 -14.07
N ILE A 82 5.37 -2.00 -14.03
CA ILE A 82 5.84 -3.38 -14.13
C ILE A 82 6.33 -3.69 -15.55
N GLU A 83 5.64 -3.20 -16.58
CA GLU A 83 6.03 -3.38 -17.98
C GLU A 83 7.39 -2.76 -18.27
N HIS A 84 7.62 -1.54 -17.79
CA HIS A 84 8.89 -0.84 -18.02
C HIS A 84 9.99 -1.24 -17.03
N TYR A 85 9.63 -1.67 -15.82
CA TYR A 85 10.56 -1.92 -14.72
C TYR A 85 10.16 -3.17 -13.92
N PRO A 86 10.25 -4.37 -14.53
CA PRO A 86 9.74 -5.62 -13.92
C PRO A 86 10.51 -6.07 -12.67
N GLU A 87 11.71 -5.55 -12.43
CA GLU A 87 12.52 -5.90 -11.26
C GLU A 87 12.23 -5.00 -10.04
N ILE A 88 11.23 -4.10 -10.11
CA ILE A 88 10.86 -3.21 -9.00
C ILE A 88 9.73 -3.86 -8.17
N PRO A 89 10.02 -4.38 -6.96
CA PRO A 89 9.02 -5.10 -6.16
C PRO A 89 7.82 -4.24 -5.75
N ARG A 90 8.02 -2.92 -5.63
CA ARG A 90 6.95 -1.98 -5.26
C ARG A 90 5.82 -1.96 -6.28
N GLY A 91 6.08 -2.14 -7.58
CA GLY A 91 5.02 -2.18 -8.58
C GLY A 91 4.01 -3.28 -8.26
N TYR A 92 4.50 -4.50 -8.00
CA TYR A 92 3.67 -5.63 -7.60
C TYR A 92 3.03 -5.45 -6.22
N THR A 93 3.75 -4.86 -5.26
CA THR A 93 3.21 -4.57 -3.91
C THR A 93 1.99 -3.63 -3.99
N ARG A 94 2.07 -2.59 -4.81
CA ARG A 94 0.99 -1.62 -4.99
C ARG A 94 -0.17 -2.19 -5.80
N ARG A 95 0.14 -2.95 -6.85
CA ARG A 95 -0.88 -3.61 -7.70
C ARG A 95 -1.65 -4.67 -6.94
N SER A 96 -0.99 -5.46 -6.08
CA SER A 96 -1.67 -6.43 -5.19
C SER A 96 -2.66 -5.74 -4.25
N ALA A 97 -2.28 -4.60 -3.67
CA ALA A 97 -3.19 -3.80 -2.84
C ALA A 97 -4.43 -3.34 -3.62
N ALA A 98 -4.25 -2.83 -4.84
CA ALA A 98 -5.34 -2.33 -5.69
C ALA A 98 -6.27 -3.45 -6.16
N LYS A 99 -5.71 -4.55 -6.67
CA LYS A 99 -6.47 -5.75 -7.06
C LYS A 99 -7.22 -6.34 -5.87
N GLY A 100 -6.59 -6.36 -4.69
CA GLY A 100 -7.21 -6.79 -3.44
C GLY A 100 -8.44 -5.94 -3.08
N LYS A 101 -8.44 -4.63 -3.33
CA LYS A 101 -9.61 -3.77 -3.13
C LYS A 101 -10.75 -4.06 -4.10
N LEU A 102 -10.44 -4.52 -5.31
CA LEU A 102 -11.42 -4.94 -6.31
C LEU A 102 -11.93 -6.39 -6.11
N GLY A 103 -11.37 -7.14 -5.16
CA GLY A 103 -11.74 -8.55 -4.95
C GLY A 103 -11.11 -9.50 -5.97
N LEU A 104 -10.14 -9.04 -6.75
CA LEU A 104 -9.32 -9.85 -7.67
C LEU A 104 -8.24 -10.59 -6.86
N LEU A 105 -8.68 -11.47 -5.96
CA LEU A 105 -7.85 -12.01 -4.88
C LEU A 105 -6.72 -12.91 -5.39
N LYS A 106 -6.98 -13.69 -6.44
CA LYS A 106 -5.99 -14.58 -7.04
C LYS A 106 -4.86 -13.76 -7.68
N GLU A 107 -5.22 -12.80 -8.52
CA GLU A 107 -4.27 -11.94 -9.22
C GLU A 107 -3.52 -11.02 -8.25
N ALA A 108 -4.17 -10.61 -7.16
CA ALA A 108 -3.52 -9.85 -6.10
C ALA A 108 -2.48 -10.70 -5.35
N LEU A 109 -2.79 -11.96 -5.06
CA LEU A 109 -1.88 -12.87 -4.37
C LEU A 109 -0.66 -13.20 -5.24
N GLU A 110 -0.86 -13.41 -6.54
CA GLU A 110 0.23 -13.57 -7.52
C GLU A 110 1.20 -12.37 -7.50
N ASP A 111 0.67 -11.14 -7.46
CA ASP A 111 1.49 -9.93 -7.34
C ASP A 111 2.22 -9.85 -5.99
N ALA A 112 1.54 -10.20 -4.88
CA ALA A 112 2.18 -10.20 -3.57
C ALA A 112 3.34 -11.22 -3.49
N ASN A 113 3.17 -12.40 -4.09
CA ASN A 113 4.22 -13.41 -4.23
C ASN A 113 5.40 -12.89 -5.03
N MET A 114 5.15 -12.27 -6.19
CA MET A 114 6.21 -11.71 -7.03
C MET A 114 7.02 -10.63 -6.29
N ALA A 115 6.37 -9.77 -5.51
CA ALA A 115 7.08 -8.79 -4.69
C ALA A 115 8.03 -9.45 -3.66
N ILE A 116 7.60 -10.56 -3.05
CA ILE A 116 8.40 -11.33 -2.08
C ILE A 116 9.54 -12.08 -2.78
N GLU A 117 9.29 -12.68 -3.95
CA GLU A 117 10.31 -13.37 -4.78
C GLU A 117 11.42 -12.41 -5.21
N LEU A 118 11.07 -11.18 -5.57
CA LEU A 118 12.02 -10.09 -5.86
C LEU A 118 12.70 -9.52 -4.60
N ARG A 119 12.56 -10.19 -3.45
CA ARG A 119 13.20 -9.87 -2.16
C ARG A 119 12.93 -8.45 -1.68
N THR A 120 11.66 -8.03 -1.77
CA THR A 120 11.22 -6.75 -1.21
C THR A 120 11.56 -6.65 0.29
N ASN A 121 11.95 -5.46 0.73
CA ASN A 121 12.01 -5.09 2.15
C ASN A 121 10.87 -4.13 2.53
N ASP A 122 9.81 -4.09 1.72
CA ASP A 122 8.59 -3.35 2.01
C ASP A 122 7.69 -4.17 2.93
N PRO A 123 7.42 -3.71 4.17
CA PRO A 123 6.54 -4.45 5.08
C PRO A 123 5.10 -4.57 4.54
N TRP A 124 4.65 -3.65 3.68
CA TRP A 124 3.31 -3.72 3.09
C TRP A 124 3.15 -4.89 2.13
N ALA A 125 4.21 -5.35 1.46
CA ALA A 125 4.14 -6.54 0.61
C ALA A 125 3.76 -7.78 1.43
N TYR A 126 4.42 -7.97 2.58
CA TYR A 126 4.17 -9.07 3.48
C TYR A 126 2.80 -8.96 4.18
N ASN A 127 2.39 -7.76 4.59
CA ASN A 127 1.05 -7.55 5.14
C ASN A 127 -0.05 -7.82 4.09
N ASN A 128 0.12 -7.35 2.85
CA ASN A 128 -0.82 -7.62 1.76
C ASN A 128 -0.92 -9.11 1.49
N HIS A 129 0.22 -9.81 1.41
CA HIS A 129 0.27 -11.26 1.25
C HIS A 129 -0.54 -11.98 2.35
N ALA A 130 -0.31 -11.63 3.62
CA ALA A 130 -1.03 -12.21 4.76
C ALA A 130 -2.56 -11.99 4.68
N VAL A 131 -3.00 -10.77 4.37
CA VAL A 131 -4.42 -10.42 4.24
C VAL A 131 -5.06 -11.12 3.04
N LEU A 132 -4.35 -11.24 1.93
CA LEU A 132 -4.84 -11.89 0.72
C LEU A 132 -5.00 -13.40 0.91
N LEU A 133 -4.09 -14.05 1.63
CA LEU A 133 -4.23 -15.46 2.01
C LEU A 133 -5.52 -15.69 2.80
N LEU A 134 -5.79 -14.88 3.84
CA LEU A 134 -7.04 -14.95 4.59
C LEU A 134 -8.28 -14.77 3.71
N ARG A 135 -8.26 -13.79 2.80
CA ARG A 135 -9.44 -13.41 2.00
C ARG A 135 -9.72 -14.39 0.86
N SER A 136 -8.70 -15.05 0.33
CA SER A 136 -8.81 -15.99 -0.81
C SER A 136 -9.67 -17.24 -0.52
N GLY A 137 -10.18 -17.40 0.70
CA GLY A 137 -11.24 -18.36 1.02
C GLY A 137 -10.77 -19.80 1.19
N VAL A 138 -9.46 -20.04 1.12
CA VAL A 138 -8.85 -21.33 1.49
C VAL A 138 -8.12 -21.12 2.80
N ALA A 139 -8.86 -20.82 3.88
CA ALA A 139 -8.34 -20.85 5.26
C ALA A 139 -8.05 -22.30 5.68
N SER A 140 -7.19 -22.97 4.91
CA SER A 140 -6.58 -24.21 5.33
C SER A 140 -5.58 -23.91 6.46
N PRO A 141 -5.30 -24.87 7.35
CA PRO A 141 -4.27 -24.69 8.37
C PRO A 141 -2.96 -24.15 7.80
N LYS A 142 -2.55 -24.65 6.62
CA LYS A 142 -1.35 -24.19 5.93
C LYS A 142 -1.41 -22.70 5.53
N SER A 143 -2.53 -22.26 4.97
CA SER A 143 -2.68 -20.84 4.59
C SER A 143 -2.63 -19.88 5.79
N LEU A 144 -3.12 -20.32 6.95
CA LEU A 144 -3.09 -19.53 8.18
C LEU A 144 -1.68 -19.43 8.73
N GLU A 145 -0.91 -20.53 8.66
CA GLU A 145 0.53 -20.53 8.98
C GLU A 145 1.30 -19.58 8.06
N ASP A 146 1.08 -19.65 6.74
CA ASP A 146 1.75 -18.79 5.76
C ASP A 146 1.38 -17.31 5.94
N ALA A 147 0.11 -17.03 6.29
CA ALA A 147 -0.35 -15.69 6.62
C ALA A 147 0.31 -15.17 7.90
N LEU A 148 0.41 -16.00 8.93
CA LEU A 148 1.07 -15.66 10.20
C LEU A 148 2.56 -15.37 10.00
N GLU A 149 3.27 -16.18 9.21
CA GLU A 149 4.67 -15.95 8.86
C GLU A 149 4.86 -14.60 8.15
N SER A 150 3.99 -14.32 7.17
CA SER A 150 4.02 -13.07 6.41
C SER A 150 3.73 -11.87 7.30
N SER A 151 2.72 -11.96 8.17
CA SER A 151 2.42 -10.91 9.14
C SER A 151 3.57 -10.66 10.13
N ASN A 152 4.20 -11.73 10.63
CA ASN A 152 5.39 -11.62 11.47
C ASN A 152 6.54 -10.92 10.75
N LYS A 153 6.75 -11.20 9.46
CA LYS A 153 7.76 -10.55 8.66
C LYS A 153 7.48 -9.05 8.48
N ALA A 154 6.24 -8.66 8.23
CA ALA A 154 5.84 -7.25 8.14
C ALA A 154 6.17 -6.49 9.44
N ILE A 155 5.80 -7.06 10.59
CA ILE A 155 6.08 -6.49 11.92
C ILE A 155 7.57 -6.43 12.23
N ALA A 156 8.34 -7.46 11.84
CA ALA A 156 9.79 -7.49 12.04
C ALA A 156 10.51 -6.40 11.23
N ILE A 157 9.99 -6.03 10.06
CA ILE A 157 10.53 -4.93 9.24
C ILE A 157 10.10 -3.57 9.82
N ASN A 158 8.84 -3.43 10.23
CA ASN A 158 8.34 -2.21 10.86
C ASN A 158 7.30 -2.52 11.95
N SER A 159 7.70 -2.31 13.21
CA SER A 159 6.93 -2.69 14.38
C SER A 159 6.00 -1.58 14.93
N VAL A 160 5.89 -0.44 14.25
CA VAL A 160 5.10 0.72 14.73
C VAL A 160 3.85 1.00 13.88
N ILE A 161 3.47 0.09 12.99
CA ILE A 161 2.25 0.22 12.17
C ILE A 161 1.10 -0.54 12.85
N PRO A 162 0.06 0.14 13.38
CA PRO A 162 -1.05 -0.51 14.09
C PRO A 162 -1.75 -1.58 13.25
N THR A 163 -1.99 -1.29 11.97
CA THR A 163 -2.68 -2.19 11.03
C THR A 163 -2.03 -3.57 10.92
N PHE A 164 -0.71 -3.69 11.12
CA PHE A 164 -0.04 -5.00 11.04
C PHE A 164 -0.40 -5.90 12.22
N TYR A 165 -0.47 -5.34 13.43
CA TYR A 165 -0.93 -6.08 14.60
C TYR A 165 -2.42 -6.39 14.49
N PHE A 166 -3.23 -5.45 14.02
CA PHE A 166 -4.65 -5.69 13.77
C PHE A 166 -4.89 -6.87 12.82
N ASN A 167 -4.19 -6.91 11.69
CA ASN A 167 -4.29 -8.02 10.74
C ASN A 167 -3.76 -9.33 11.33
N ARG A 168 -2.67 -9.29 12.13
CA ARG A 168 -2.17 -10.49 12.81
C ARG A 168 -3.17 -11.04 13.84
N ALA A 169 -3.86 -10.15 14.55
CA ALA A 169 -4.88 -10.54 15.50
C ALA A 169 -6.01 -11.32 14.82
N ILE A 170 -6.45 -10.86 13.64
CA ILE A 170 -7.45 -11.58 12.82
C ILE A 170 -6.91 -12.96 12.40
N ILE A 171 -5.65 -13.06 11.96
CA ILE A 171 -5.04 -14.36 11.60
C ILE A 171 -5.06 -15.31 12.79
N LYS A 172 -4.60 -14.86 13.95
CA LYS A 172 -4.55 -15.67 15.18
C LYS A 172 -5.94 -16.07 15.67
N TYR A 173 -6.92 -15.18 15.58
CA TYR A 173 -8.31 -15.50 15.88
C TYR A 173 -8.83 -16.65 14.99
N ASN A 174 -8.55 -16.60 13.67
CA ASN A 174 -8.90 -17.69 12.74
C ASN A 174 -8.13 -18.99 13.01
N MET A 175 -6.98 -18.91 13.69
CA MET A 175 -6.21 -20.07 14.18
C MET A 175 -6.67 -20.55 15.57
N ASN A 176 -7.72 -19.95 16.14
CA ASN A 176 -8.18 -20.20 17.51
C ASN A 176 -7.14 -19.86 18.61
N ASP A 177 -6.17 -19.00 18.31
CA ASP A 177 -5.23 -18.39 19.26
C ASP A 177 -5.82 -17.08 19.81
N LEU A 178 -6.78 -17.22 20.72
CA LEU A 178 -7.53 -16.09 21.29
C LEU A 178 -6.64 -15.18 22.15
N ASP A 179 -5.70 -15.74 22.91
CA ASP A 179 -4.75 -14.99 23.74
C ASP A 179 -3.81 -14.15 22.88
N GLY A 180 -3.28 -14.73 21.80
CA GLY A 180 -2.43 -14.04 20.84
C GLY A 180 -3.19 -12.97 20.06
N ALA A 181 -4.46 -13.20 19.71
CA ALA A 181 -5.32 -12.20 19.09
C ALA A 181 -5.62 -11.03 20.04
N MET A 182 -5.96 -11.31 21.30
CA MET A 182 -6.17 -10.29 22.35
C MET A 182 -4.92 -9.42 22.55
N THR A 183 -3.74 -10.05 22.57
CA THR A 183 -2.45 -9.36 22.69
C THR A 183 -2.22 -8.41 21.52
N ASP A 184 -2.46 -8.85 20.28
CA ASP A 184 -2.24 -8.04 19.08
C ASP A 184 -3.29 -6.93 18.90
N HIS A 185 -4.56 -7.16 19.28
CA HIS A 185 -5.55 -6.09 19.36
C HIS A 185 -5.16 -5.03 20.38
N SER A 186 -4.68 -5.44 21.57
CA SER A 186 -4.19 -4.50 22.58
C SER A 186 -2.98 -3.71 22.08
N ARG A 187 -2.04 -4.37 21.40
CA ARG A 187 -0.88 -3.71 20.79
C ARG A 187 -1.27 -2.71 19.68
N THR A 188 -2.33 -3.02 18.92
CA THR A 188 -2.90 -2.08 17.95
C THR A 188 -3.34 -0.79 18.64
N LEU A 189 -4.05 -0.92 19.77
CA LEU A 189 -4.60 0.19 20.54
C LEU A 189 -3.55 0.96 21.35
N GLU A 190 -2.42 0.35 21.67
CA GLU A 190 -1.25 1.06 22.20
C GLU A 190 -0.60 1.98 21.17
N LEU A 191 -0.61 1.59 19.89
CA LEU A 191 -0.03 2.35 18.78
C LEU A 191 -1.01 3.39 18.24
N ASP A 192 -2.31 3.07 18.22
CA ASP A 192 -3.40 3.97 17.84
C ASP A 192 -4.63 3.68 18.71
N GLU A 193 -4.82 4.50 19.74
CA GLU A 193 -5.91 4.33 20.70
C GLU A 193 -7.30 4.55 20.09
N ASN A 194 -7.38 5.13 18.90
CA ASN A 194 -8.63 5.44 18.19
C ASN A 194 -8.87 4.48 17.02
N TYR A 195 -8.14 3.35 16.96
CA TYR A 195 -8.36 2.31 15.97
C TYR A 195 -9.69 1.58 16.25
N SER A 196 -10.77 2.14 15.73
CA SER A 196 -12.15 1.75 16.06
C SER A 196 -12.46 0.28 15.79
N ASP A 197 -11.93 -0.29 14.69
CA ASP A 197 -12.08 -1.72 14.40
C ASP A 197 -11.41 -2.58 15.48
N ALA A 198 -10.23 -2.20 15.98
CA ALA A 198 -9.52 -2.97 16.99
C ALA A 198 -10.22 -2.92 18.35
N LEU A 199 -10.83 -1.78 18.70
CA LEU A 199 -11.73 -1.68 19.86
C LEU A 199 -12.92 -2.63 19.72
N ARG A 200 -13.60 -2.59 18.56
CA ARG A 200 -14.74 -3.48 18.31
C ARG A 200 -14.37 -4.95 18.43
N GLU A 201 -13.31 -5.38 17.73
CA GLU A 201 -12.88 -6.78 17.76
C GLU A 201 -12.41 -7.20 19.15
N ARG A 202 -11.61 -6.38 19.85
CA ARG A 202 -11.18 -6.70 21.22
C ARG A 202 -12.35 -6.79 22.19
N GLY A 203 -13.35 -5.92 22.03
CA GLY A 203 -14.59 -5.99 22.79
C GLY A 203 -15.34 -7.31 22.57
N SER A 204 -15.42 -7.78 21.32
CA SER A 204 -15.99 -9.10 21.00
C SER A 204 -15.21 -10.24 21.66
N LEU A 205 -13.87 -10.22 21.60
CA LEU A 205 -13.07 -11.24 22.31
C LEU A 205 -13.27 -11.18 23.82
N PHE A 206 -13.34 -9.99 24.43
CA PHE A 206 -13.63 -9.88 25.86
C PHE A 206 -15.00 -10.47 26.23
N ALA A 207 -16.00 -10.29 25.39
CA ALA A 207 -17.33 -10.86 25.61
C ALA A 207 -17.33 -12.39 25.50
N GLU A 208 -16.62 -12.95 24.53
CA GLU A 208 -16.42 -14.42 24.41
C GLU A 208 -15.72 -15.00 25.65
N LEU A 209 -14.81 -14.24 26.26
CA LEU A 209 -14.14 -14.60 27.51
C LEU A 209 -14.95 -14.28 28.78
N GLY A 210 -16.17 -13.73 28.65
CA GLY A 210 -17.03 -13.35 29.78
C GLY A 210 -16.60 -12.10 30.54
N ILE A 211 -15.64 -11.32 30.01
CA ILE A 211 -15.12 -10.08 30.60
C ILE A 211 -15.98 -8.89 30.14
N VAL A 212 -17.25 -8.89 30.55
CA VAL A 212 -18.29 -7.99 30.03
C VAL A 212 -17.97 -6.51 30.20
N SER A 213 -17.36 -6.11 31.33
CA SER A 213 -17.04 -4.69 31.57
C SER A 213 -16.01 -4.14 30.60
N SER A 214 -14.94 -4.88 30.35
CA SER A 214 -13.93 -4.52 29.35
C SER A 214 -14.53 -4.49 27.94
N ALA A 215 -15.39 -5.46 27.61
CA ALA A 215 -16.10 -5.48 26.33
C ALA A 215 -16.94 -4.22 26.11
N CYS A 216 -17.78 -3.87 27.07
CA CYS A 216 -18.62 -2.68 27.04
C CYS A 216 -17.79 -1.39 26.94
N GLY A 217 -16.65 -1.30 27.64
CA GLY A 217 -15.74 -0.16 27.55
C GLY A 217 -15.20 0.05 26.14
N ASP A 218 -14.73 -1.01 25.51
CA ASP A 218 -14.20 -0.96 24.14
C ASP A 218 -15.29 -0.62 23.11
N TRP A 219 -16.47 -1.25 23.18
CA TRP A 219 -17.58 -0.93 22.27
C TRP A 219 -18.11 0.50 22.45
N LYS A 220 -18.17 1.01 23.68
CA LYS A 220 -18.56 2.42 23.95
C LYS A 220 -17.57 3.38 23.28
N LYS A 221 -16.26 3.09 23.36
CA LYS A 221 -15.23 3.90 22.69
C LYS A 221 -15.30 3.77 21.16
N ALA A 222 -15.49 2.55 20.62
CA ALA A 222 -15.67 2.36 19.18
C ALA A 222 -16.91 3.11 18.65
N SER A 223 -18.03 3.05 19.38
CA SER A 223 -19.26 3.77 19.04
C SER A 223 -19.05 5.29 19.04
N SER A 224 -18.32 5.86 20.01
CA SER A 224 -18.03 7.30 20.03
C SER A 224 -17.12 7.76 18.88
N LEU A 225 -16.37 6.83 18.28
CA LEU A 225 -15.57 7.04 17.07
C LEU A 225 -16.36 6.81 15.77
N GLY A 226 -17.65 6.48 15.87
CA GLY A 226 -18.56 6.29 14.73
C GLY A 226 -18.72 4.85 14.24
N ASP A 227 -18.25 3.84 14.97
CA ASP A 227 -18.49 2.44 14.63
C ASP A 227 -19.97 2.09 14.83
N THR A 228 -20.69 1.92 13.72
CA THR A 228 -22.12 1.65 13.73
C THR A 228 -22.43 0.27 14.30
N ARG A 229 -21.57 -0.73 14.08
CA ARG A 229 -21.77 -2.10 14.59
C ARG A 229 -21.73 -2.13 16.12
N SER A 230 -20.78 -1.43 16.73
CA SER A 230 -20.68 -1.30 18.19
C SER A 230 -21.87 -0.52 18.73
N THR A 231 -22.34 0.49 18.00
CA THR A 231 -23.55 1.25 18.35
C THR A 231 -24.79 0.37 18.35
N GLU A 232 -25.00 -0.40 17.29
CA GLU A 232 -26.10 -1.37 17.14
C GLU A 232 -26.04 -2.42 18.26
N TYR A 233 -24.86 -3.00 18.51
CA TYR A 233 -24.66 -4.00 19.56
C TYR A 233 -25.03 -3.45 20.95
N LEU A 234 -24.58 -2.23 21.28
CA LEU A 234 -24.89 -1.59 22.56
C LEU A 234 -26.39 -1.27 22.72
N GLN A 235 -27.11 -0.99 21.63
CA GLN A 235 -28.55 -0.77 21.66
C GLN A 235 -29.31 -2.07 21.92
N GLU A 236 -28.95 -3.14 21.21
CA GLU A 236 -29.56 -4.47 21.38
C GLU A 236 -29.27 -5.07 22.76
N ASN A 237 -28.09 -4.80 23.32
CA ASN A 237 -27.61 -5.35 24.59
C ASN A 237 -27.56 -4.30 25.69
N SER A 238 -28.46 -3.31 25.65
CA SER A 238 -28.40 -2.15 26.54
C SER A 238 -28.42 -2.52 28.04
N GLU A 239 -29.07 -3.62 28.42
CA GLU A 239 -29.06 -4.11 29.81
C GLU A 239 -27.68 -4.66 30.26
N VAL A 240 -26.91 -5.22 29.33
CA VAL A 240 -25.61 -5.85 29.62
C VAL A 240 -24.57 -4.79 30.00
N CYS A 241 -24.59 -3.64 29.33
CA CYS A 241 -23.62 -2.57 29.53
C CYS A 241 -24.09 -1.41 30.43
N LYS A 242 -25.30 -1.51 31.02
CA LYS A 242 -25.87 -0.50 31.94
C LYS A 242 -25.21 -0.48 33.32
N GLY A 243 -24.67 -1.62 33.76
CA GLY A 243 -24.02 -1.77 35.08
C GLY A 243 -22.49 -1.92 35.03
N ALA A 244 -21.90 -1.78 33.85
CA ALA A 244 -20.48 -2.05 33.57
C ALA A 244 -19.76 -0.80 33.05
#